data_AF-A0A318A5D0-F1
#
_entry.id   AF-A0A318A5D0-F1
#
_cell.length_a   1.000
_cell.length_b   1.000
_cell.length_c   1.000
_cell.angle_alpha   90.00
_cell.angle_beta   90.00
_cell.angle_gamma   90.00
#
_symmetry.space_group_name_H-M   'P 1'
#
loop_
_entity.id
_entity.type
_entity.pdbx_description
1 polymer ?
#
loop_
_entity_poly.entity_id
_entity_poly.type
_entity_poly.pdbx_seq_one_letter_code
_entity_poly.pdbx_strand_id
1 'polypeptide(L)'
;MIQRYKYFIVLLVIFLFGCNSSVQQLSQDWESVYNHCTDLELGNEADFVTTSWFDELDLETQKQVALYVYQTNFYACHSQKTVDFRSQLEKLGAKEKLKYYQGIGVFDTPNTSLVQGVDKEVLNKLIEAQPQNLNLRHIGIQLGFRN
;
A
#
# COMPACT_ATOMS: atom_id res chain seq x y z
N MET A 1 7.65 -62.05 -10.76
CA MET A 1 7.42 -60.81 -11.54
C MET A 1 6.71 -59.75 -10.68
N ILE A 2 7.19 -59.41 -9.47
CA ILE A 2 6.53 -58.42 -8.60
C ILE A 2 7.59 -57.76 -7.67
N GLN A 3 8.52 -56.97 -8.20
CA GLN A 3 9.50 -56.29 -7.33
C GLN A 3 10.17 -55.06 -7.95
N ARG A 4 9.42 -54.23 -8.70
CA ARG A 4 9.96 -52.98 -9.27
C ARG A 4 9.14 -51.71 -8.95
N TYR A 5 8.08 -51.80 -8.16
CA TYR A 5 7.12 -50.69 -7.98
C TYR A 5 7.33 -49.87 -6.69
N LYS A 6 8.20 -50.30 -5.76
CA LYS A 6 8.33 -49.67 -4.43
C LYS A 6 9.14 -48.36 -4.43
N TYR A 7 9.93 -48.09 -5.46
CA TYR A 7 10.76 -46.87 -5.53
C TYR A 7 10.10 -45.71 -6.27
N PHE A 8 8.99 -45.94 -6.99
CA PHE A 8 8.33 -44.89 -7.78
C PHE A 8 7.46 -43.95 -6.92
N ILE A 9 7.05 -44.40 -5.72
CA ILE A 9 6.17 -43.62 -4.83
C ILE A 9 6.97 -42.62 -3.97
N VAL A 10 8.27 -42.87 -3.73
CA VAL A 10 9.10 -41.99 -2.88
C VAL A 10 9.55 -40.72 -3.62
N LEU A 11 9.60 -40.73 -4.95
CA LEU A 11 10.03 -39.58 -5.76
C LEU A 11 8.92 -38.53 -5.99
N LEU A 12 7.66 -38.84 -5.70
CA LEU A 12 6.52 -37.95 -5.98
C LEU A 12 6.15 -37.01 -4.82
N VAL A 13 6.71 -37.22 -3.63
CA VAL A 13 6.39 -36.42 -2.42
C VAL A 13 7.28 -35.18 -2.29
N ILE A 14 8.39 -35.09 -3.03
CA ILE A 14 9.36 -33.98 -2.92
C ILE A 14 8.88 -32.72 -3.66
N PHE A 15 7.93 -32.82 -4.60
CA PHE A 15 7.47 -31.68 -5.40
C PHE A 15 6.41 -30.80 -4.72
N LEU A 16 5.84 -31.18 -3.58
CA LEU A 16 4.74 -30.44 -2.95
C LEU A 16 5.18 -29.37 -1.95
N PHE A 17 6.46 -29.32 -1.55
CA PHE A 17 6.94 -28.35 -0.55
C PHE A 17 7.53 -27.06 -1.15
N GLY A 18 7.79 -27.03 -2.46
CA GLY A 18 8.43 -25.87 -3.11
C GLY A 18 7.51 -24.67 -3.37
N CYS A 19 6.19 -24.87 -3.44
CA CYS A 19 5.27 -23.79 -3.80
C CYS A 19 5.00 -22.84 -2.62
N ASN A 20 4.93 -23.37 -1.39
CA ASN A 20 4.54 -22.58 -0.21
C ASN A 20 5.66 -21.65 0.30
N SER A 21 6.94 -22.04 0.17
CA SER A 21 8.06 -21.19 0.57
C SER A 21 8.19 -19.92 -0.29
N SER A 22 7.87 -20.01 -1.58
CA SER A 22 7.95 -18.87 -2.51
C SER A 22 6.93 -17.77 -2.20
N VAL A 23 5.68 -18.16 -1.89
CA VAL A 23 4.60 -17.22 -1.55
C VAL A 23 4.85 -16.54 -0.20
N GLN A 24 5.41 -17.28 0.76
CA GLN A 24 5.77 -16.73 2.05
C GLN A 24 6.89 -15.69 1.94
N GLN A 25 7.97 -16.00 1.19
CA GLN A 25 9.05 -15.05 0.96
C GLN A 25 8.54 -13.80 0.25
N LEU A 26 7.72 -13.98 -0.79
CA LEU A 26 7.11 -12.88 -1.52
C LEU A 26 6.29 -11.95 -0.61
N SER A 27 5.57 -12.51 0.37
CA SER A 27 4.80 -11.75 1.36
C SER A 27 5.73 -10.95 2.27
N GLN A 28 6.79 -11.57 2.78
CA GLN A 28 7.78 -10.92 3.64
C GLN A 28 8.51 -9.78 2.92
N ASP A 29 8.85 -9.98 1.64
CA ASP A 29 9.51 -8.95 0.84
C ASP A 29 8.61 -7.72 0.61
N TRP A 30 7.29 -7.92 0.44
CA TRP A 30 6.33 -6.82 0.35
C TRP A 30 6.15 -6.14 1.71
N GLU A 31 5.96 -6.91 2.79
CA GLU A 31 5.82 -6.41 4.15
C GLU A 31 7.02 -5.56 4.57
N SER A 32 8.23 -5.97 4.21
CA SER A 32 9.44 -5.19 4.51
C SER A 32 9.42 -3.79 3.89
N VAL A 33 8.90 -3.64 2.66
CA VAL A 33 8.80 -2.33 2.00
C VAL A 33 7.67 -1.51 2.61
N TYR A 34 6.52 -2.13 2.86
CA TYR A 34 5.38 -1.45 3.49
C TYR A 34 5.74 -0.93 4.89
N ASN A 35 6.43 -1.75 5.70
CA ASN A 35 6.88 -1.37 7.03
C ASN A 35 7.93 -0.25 6.97
N HIS A 36 8.85 -0.29 6.00
CA HIS A 36 9.78 0.82 5.78
C HIS A 36 9.05 2.15 5.49
N CYS A 37 8.03 2.13 4.63
CA CYS A 37 7.20 3.32 4.37
C CYS A 37 6.44 3.79 5.62
N THR A 38 6.00 2.85 6.45
CA THR A 38 5.35 3.15 7.73
C THR A 38 6.33 3.79 8.71
N ASP A 39 7.56 3.30 8.81
CA ASP A 39 8.59 3.89 9.67
C ASP A 39 8.97 5.30 9.21
N LEU A 40 9.06 5.53 7.90
CA LEU A 40 9.28 6.86 7.33
C LEU A 40 8.12 7.81 7.65
N GLU A 41 6.88 7.33 7.54
CA GLU A 41 5.68 8.09 7.89
C GLU A 41 5.67 8.47 9.37
N LEU A 42 5.86 7.50 10.26
CA LEU A 42 5.82 7.71 11.70
C LEU A 42 6.96 8.62 12.20
N GLY A 43 8.12 8.56 11.54
CA GLY A 43 9.28 9.39 11.86
C GLY A 43 9.28 10.79 11.23
N ASN A 44 8.30 11.10 10.37
CA ASN A 44 8.24 12.39 9.71
C ASN A 44 7.49 13.45 10.54
N GLU A 45 8.16 14.57 10.81
CA GLU A 45 7.61 15.72 11.53
C GLU A 45 7.44 16.95 10.61
N ALA A 46 7.61 16.79 9.30
CA ALA A 46 7.43 17.88 8.34
C ALA A 46 5.96 18.29 8.27
N ASP A 47 5.75 19.60 8.27
CA ASP A 47 4.42 20.19 8.14
C ASP A 47 3.82 19.94 6.76
N PHE A 48 2.51 19.72 6.74
CA PHE A 48 1.68 19.77 5.55
C PHE A 48 1.76 21.18 4.95
N VAL A 49 2.15 21.26 3.68
CA VAL A 49 2.21 22.53 2.96
C VAL A 49 0.78 22.94 2.59
N THR A 50 0.33 24.09 3.09
CA THR A 50 -0.96 24.69 2.72
C THR A 50 -0.81 25.73 1.60
N THR A 51 -1.91 26.08 0.96
CA THR A 51 -2.00 27.13 -0.06
C THR A 51 -3.24 27.97 0.21
N SER A 52 -3.30 29.20 -0.32
CA SER A 52 -4.50 30.04 -0.19
C SER A 52 -5.77 29.33 -0.65
N TRP A 53 -5.69 28.55 -1.73
CA TRP A 53 -6.81 27.72 -2.19
C TRP A 53 -7.26 26.69 -1.15
N PHE A 54 -6.31 25.98 -0.53
CA PHE A 54 -6.63 24.98 0.49
C PHE A 54 -7.26 25.63 1.72
N ASP A 55 -6.75 26.80 2.13
CA ASP A 55 -7.23 27.53 3.31
C ASP A 55 -8.65 28.11 3.11
N GLU A 56 -9.09 28.32 1.87
CA GLU A 56 -10.42 28.79 1.50
C GLU A 56 -11.49 27.67 1.47
N LEU A 57 -11.08 26.40 1.49
CA LEU A 57 -12.01 25.27 1.53
C LEU A 57 -12.74 25.21 2.88
N ASP A 58 -13.97 24.68 2.87
CA ASP A 58 -14.64 24.34 4.12
C ASP A 58 -13.91 23.19 4.83
N LEU A 59 -14.11 23.10 6.15
CA LEU A 59 -13.38 22.17 7.01
C LEU A 59 -13.51 20.69 6.58
N GLU A 60 -14.67 20.27 6.09
CA GLU A 60 -14.85 18.87 5.68
C GLU A 60 -14.12 18.61 4.36
N THR A 61 -14.18 19.54 3.41
CA THR A 61 -13.39 19.45 2.17
C THR A 61 -11.89 19.50 2.45
N GLN A 62 -11.42 20.31 3.41
CA GLN A 62 -10.02 20.33 3.84
C GLN A 62 -9.56 18.96 4.38
N LYS A 63 -10.35 18.33 5.25
CA LYS A 63 -10.05 16.98 5.78
C LYS A 63 -9.96 15.95 4.67
N GLN A 64 -10.90 15.97 3.73
CA GLN A 64 -10.93 15.02 2.62
C GLN A 64 -9.74 15.21 1.67
N VAL A 65 -9.42 16.45 1.31
CA VAL A 65 -8.24 16.78 0.50
C VAL A 65 -6.95 16.37 1.21
N ALA A 66 -6.78 16.75 2.48
CA ALA A 66 -5.60 16.38 3.25
C ALA A 66 -5.43 14.86 3.37
N LEU A 67 -6.51 14.12 3.61
CA LEU A 67 -6.50 12.66 3.65
C LEU A 67 -6.12 12.05 2.30
N TYR A 68 -6.64 12.58 1.19
CA TYR A 68 -6.29 12.11 -0.15
C TYR A 68 -4.83 12.39 -0.50
N VAL A 69 -4.32 13.57 -0.14
CA VAL A 69 -2.92 13.96 -0.34
C VAL A 69 -2.01 13.03 0.48
N TYR A 70 -2.35 12.77 1.74
CA TYR A 70 -1.67 11.77 2.57
C TYR A 70 -1.67 10.39 1.92
N GLN A 71 -2.84 9.88 1.50
CA GLN A 71 -2.95 8.56 0.86
C GLN A 71 -2.10 8.47 -0.40
N THR A 72 -2.11 9.52 -1.22
CA THR A 72 -1.29 9.59 -2.45
C THR A 72 0.19 9.57 -2.14
N ASN A 73 0.61 10.33 -1.14
CA ASN A 73 1.98 10.44 -0.70
C ASN A 73 2.51 9.13 -0.10
N PHE A 74 1.74 8.50 0.80
CA PHE A 74 2.08 7.21 1.39
C PHE A 74 2.10 6.09 0.34
N TYR A 75 1.09 6.05 -0.53
CA TYR A 75 1.01 5.06 -1.61
C TYR A 75 2.20 5.15 -2.57
N ALA A 76 2.71 6.36 -2.86
CA ALA A 76 3.87 6.54 -3.72
C ALA A 76 5.09 5.75 -3.23
N CYS A 77 5.27 5.59 -1.92
CA CYS A 77 6.39 4.85 -1.33
C CYS A 77 6.36 3.34 -1.63
N HIS A 78 5.18 2.71 -1.63
CA HIS A 78 5.06 1.25 -1.75
C HIS A 78 4.34 0.76 -3.02
N SER A 79 3.82 1.67 -3.86
CA SER A 79 2.98 1.36 -5.02
C SER A 79 3.59 0.34 -5.97
N GLN A 80 4.83 0.55 -6.41
CA GLN A 80 5.52 -0.35 -7.34
C GLN A 80 5.66 -1.76 -6.77
N LYS A 81 6.14 -1.88 -5.52
CA LYS A 81 6.26 -3.18 -4.85
C LYS A 81 4.91 -3.87 -4.68
N THR A 82 3.85 -3.10 -4.44
CA THR A 82 2.48 -3.60 -4.27
C THR A 82 1.91 -4.15 -5.58
N VAL A 83 2.15 -3.45 -6.71
CA VAL A 83 1.79 -3.93 -8.05
C VAL A 83 2.54 -5.21 -8.39
N ASP A 84 3.85 -5.25 -8.14
CA ASP A 84 4.68 -6.42 -8.39
C ASP A 84 4.27 -7.61 -7.52
N PHE A 85 3.94 -7.35 -6.24
CA PHE A 85 3.45 -8.35 -5.30
C PHE A 85 2.16 -9.01 -5.80
N ARG A 86 1.18 -8.20 -6.21
CA ARG A 86 -0.08 -8.69 -6.78
C ARG A 86 0.18 -9.55 -8.02
N SER A 87 0.98 -9.04 -8.96
CA SER A 87 1.33 -9.74 -10.21
C SER A 87 1.97 -11.11 -9.93
N GLN A 88 2.85 -11.19 -8.94
CA GLN A 88 3.51 -12.44 -8.58
C GLN A 88 2.56 -13.44 -7.91
N LEU A 89 1.66 -12.99 -7.03
CA LEU A 89 0.63 -13.86 -6.46
C LEU A 89 -0.29 -14.44 -7.53
N GLU A 90 -0.67 -13.63 -8.52
CA GLU A 90 -1.46 -14.08 -9.68
C GLU A 90 -0.70 -15.11 -10.52
N LYS A 91 0.59 -14.86 -10.83
CA LYS A 91 1.45 -15.80 -11.58
C LYS A 91 1.65 -17.14 -10.86
N LEU A 92 1.77 -17.12 -9.54
CA LEU A 92 1.92 -18.32 -8.71
C LEU A 92 0.58 -19.06 -8.49
N GLY A 93 -0.55 -18.50 -8.94
CA GLY A 93 -1.87 -19.08 -8.69
C GLY A 93 -2.28 -19.08 -7.21
N ALA A 94 -1.68 -18.20 -6.39
CA ALA A 94 -1.87 -18.14 -4.93
C ALA A 94 -3.18 -17.45 -4.53
N LYS A 95 -4.32 -17.99 -4.98
CA LYS A 95 -5.66 -17.36 -4.88
C LYS A 95 -6.09 -17.02 -3.46
N GLU A 96 -5.82 -17.88 -2.49
CA GLU A 96 -6.20 -17.64 -1.09
C GLU A 96 -5.44 -16.46 -0.49
N LYS A 97 -4.12 -16.38 -0.74
CA LYS A 97 -3.28 -15.26 -0.32
C LYS A 97 -3.68 -13.98 -1.03
N LEU A 98 -3.94 -14.03 -2.35
CA LEU A 98 -4.44 -12.88 -3.09
C LEU A 98 -5.76 -12.35 -2.48
N LYS A 99 -6.73 -13.23 -2.20
CA LYS A 99 -8.00 -12.85 -1.56
C LYS A 99 -7.80 -12.27 -0.16
N TYR A 100 -6.89 -12.85 0.62
CA TYR A 100 -6.54 -12.33 1.94
C TYR A 100 -6.05 -10.88 1.86
N TYR A 101 -5.03 -10.62 1.03
CA TYR A 101 -4.45 -9.28 0.88
C TYR A 101 -5.43 -8.28 0.25
N GLN A 102 -6.30 -8.72 -0.67
CA GLN A 102 -7.42 -7.91 -1.15
C GLN A 102 -8.39 -7.55 -0.02
N GLY A 103 -8.75 -8.50 0.84
CA GLY A 103 -9.71 -8.28 1.92
C GLY A 103 -9.24 -7.31 3.00
N ILE A 104 -7.92 -7.13 3.15
CA ILE A 104 -7.32 -6.15 4.07
C ILE A 104 -6.85 -4.87 3.36
N GLY A 105 -7.20 -4.68 2.09
CA GLY A 105 -6.95 -3.44 1.35
C GLY A 105 -5.50 -3.21 0.91
N VAL A 106 -4.63 -4.24 0.90
CA VAL A 106 -3.22 -4.07 0.49
C VAL A 106 -3.07 -3.55 -0.94
N PHE A 107 -4.03 -3.88 -1.80
CA PHE A 107 -4.02 -3.46 -3.20
C PHE A 107 -4.88 -2.22 -3.48
N ASP A 108 -5.41 -1.59 -2.43
CA ASP A 108 -6.22 -0.40 -2.58
C ASP A 108 -5.33 0.78 -3.00
N THR A 109 -5.89 1.62 -3.86
CA THR A 109 -5.27 2.87 -4.30
C THR A 109 -5.84 4.06 -3.52
N PRO A 110 -5.22 5.24 -3.55
CA PRO A 110 -5.77 6.44 -2.93
C PRO A 110 -7.24 6.66 -3.32
N ASN A 111 -8.08 6.97 -2.33
CA ASN A 111 -9.53 7.05 -2.53
C ASN A 111 -9.92 8.34 -3.24
N THR A 112 -10.03 8.27 -4.56
CA THR A 112 -10.40 9.41 -5.42
C THR A 112 -11.78 10.00 -5.12
N SER A 113 -12.66 9.31 -4.40
CA SER A 113 -13.96 9.86 -4.01
C SER A 113 -13.84 11.03 -3.03
N LEU A 114 -12.73 11.11 -2.28
CA LEU A 114 -12.43 12.20 -1.33
C LEU A 114 -12.22 13.55 -2.02
N VAL A 115 -11.87 13.53 -3.31
CA VAL A 115 -11.54 14.74 -4.08
C VAL A 115 -12.44 14.86 -5.30
N GLN A 116 -13.63 14.26 -5.25
CA GLN A 116 -14.61 14.39 -6.31
C GLN A 116 -15.08 15.85 -6.41
N GLY A 117 -14.90 16.45 -7.60
CA GLY A 117 -15.25 17.85 -7.84
C GLY A 117 -14.16 18.85 -7.46
N VAL A 118 -13.04 18.39 -6.89
CA VAL A 118 -11.83 19.22 -6.70
C VAL A 118 -11.10 19.37 -8.03
N ASP A 119 -10.60 20.57 -8.31
CA ASP A 119 -9.78 20.83 -9.50
C ASP A 119 -8.49 19.99 -9.44
N LYS A 120 -8.28 19.17 -10.48
CA LYS A 120 -7.16 18.23 -10.53
C LYS A 120 -5.80 18.91 -10.67
N GLU A 121 -5.73 20.02 -11.40
CA GLU A 121 -4.46 20.73 -11.58
C GLU A 121 -4.01 21.37 -10.28
N VAL A 122 -4.95 21.98 -9.55
CA VAL A 122 -4.67 22.56 -8.24
C VAL A 122 -4.29 21.48 -7.22
N LEU A 123 -5.02 20.37 -7.20
CA LEU A 123 -4.71 19.24 -6.33
C LEU A 123 -3.34 18.63 -6.61
N ASN A 124 -2.98 18.44 -7.89
CA ASN A 124 -1.67 17.90 -8.26
C ASN A 124 -0.53 18.82 -7.81
N LYS A 125 -0.68 20.14 -7.99
CA LYS A 125 0.30 21.11 -7.48
C LYS A 125 0.45 21.03 -5.96
N LEU A 126 -0.66 20.86 -5.24
CA LEU A 126 -0.62 20.68 -3.79
C LEU A 126 0.13 19.39 -3.40
N ILE A 127 -0.12 18.28 -4.10
CA ILE A 127 0.57 17.00 -3.88
C ILE A 127 2.07 17.12 -4.15
N GLU A 128 2.46 17.74 -5.27
CA GLU A 128 3.85 17.94 -5.66
C GLU A 128 4.63 18.83 -4.67
N ALA A 129 3.94 19.77 -4.02
CA ALA A 129 4.53 20.64 -3.01
C ALA A 129 4.77 19.94 -1.66
N GLN A 130 4.17 18.76 -1.42
CA GLN A 130 4.30 18.09 -0.13
C GLN A 130 5.67 17.44 0.07
N PRO A 131 6.17 17.39 1.31
CA PRO A 131 7.26 16.49 1.66
C PRO A 131 6.84 15.03 1.48
N GLN A 132 7.80 14.14 1.21
CA GLN A 132 7.53 12.71 1.09
C GLN A 132 7.28 12.05 2.45
N ASN A 133 6.49 10.98 2.47
CA ASN A 133 6.11 10.18 3.65
C ASN A 133 5.44 11.02 4.75
N LEU A 134 4.41 11.77 4.38
CA LEU A 134 3.64 12.60 5.31
C LEU A 134 3.04 11.79 6.46
N ASN A 135 3.18 12.31 7.68
CA ASN A 135 2.59 11.71 8.87
C ASN A 135 1.14 12.15 9.07
N LEU A 136 0.18 11.24 8.97
CA LEU A 136 -1.25 11.58 9.06
C LEU A 136 -1.62 12.14 10.43
N ARG A 137 -0.99 11.62 11.49
CA ARG A 137 -1.24 12.10 12.86
C ARG A 137 -0.71 13.53 13.02
N HIS A 138 0.47 13.83 12.49
CA HIS A 138 1.04 15.18 12.50
C HIS A 138 0.15 16.15 11.73
N ILE A 139 -0.26 15.80 10.50
CA ILE A 139 -1.19 16.59 9.68
C ILE A 139 -2.46 16.92 10.46
N GLY A 140 -3.06 15.90 11.09
CA GLY A 140 -4.31 16.08 11.85
C GLY A 140 -4.18 17.05 13.03
N ILE A 141 -3.02 17.08 13.69
CA ILE A 141 -2.73 18.01 14.79
C ILE A 141 -2.44 19.41 14.24
N GLN A 142 -1.54 19.51 13.26
CA GLN A 142 -1.12 20.77 12.64
C GLN A 142 -2.31 21.54 12.06
N LEU A 143 -3.20 20.86 11.34
CA LEU A 143 -4.38 21.48 10.72
C LEU A 143 -5.58 21.60 11.67
N GLY A 144 -5.44 21.20 12.94
CA GLY A 144 -6.51 21.30 13.94
C GLY A 144 -7.70 20.36 13.69
N PHE A 145 -7.52 19.29 12.92
CA PHE A 145 -8.55 18.26 12.71
C PHE A 145 -8.70 17.32 13.91
N ARG A 146 -7.67 17.28 14.77
CA ARG A 146 -7.57 16.44 15.96
C ARG A 146 -6.78 17.17 17.06
N ASN A 147 -7.17 16.92 18.30
CA ASN A 147 -6.41 17.29 19.51
C ASN A 147 -5.47 16.17 19.98
#